data_AF-A0A165U8G4-F1
#
_entry.id   AF-A0A165U8G4-F1
#
_cell.length_a   1.000
_cell.length_b   1.000
_cell.length_c   1.000
_cell.angle_alpha   90.00
_cell.angle_beta   90.00
_cell.angle_gamma   90.00
#
_symmetry.space_group_name_H-M   'P 1'
#
loop_
_entity.id
_entity.type
_entity.pdbx_description
1 polymer ?
#
loop_
_entity_poly.entity_id
_entity_poly.type
_entity_poly.pdbx_seq_one_letter_code
_entity_poly.pdbx_strand_id
1 'polypeptide(L)'
;MSATAPRERGSILLPKERIGQLKELAALEGCTATEYLEELIRVRSRKQGIGLPGFTIGHVEGGNLLIAFEQPSFFPLTELTVEEARRIARDIRALLKGGPRVRPTFETDTGHLIEVYRQAKGIVLCRYTDQAKGKQYKKSFTESVARDVVDWLEAGADRVEATQ
;
A
#
# COMPACT_ATOMS: atom_id res chain seq x y z
N MET A 1 7.63 -21.78 -12.78
CA MET A 1 8.49 -21.17 -11.75
C MET A 1 8.59 -19.69 -12.07
N SER A 2 7.88 -18.80 -11.35
CA SER A 2 7.96 -17.36 -11.63
C SER A 2 9.12 -16.77 -10.82
N ALA A 3 10.13 -16.27 -11.53
CA ALA A 3 11.24 -15.53 -10.96
C ALA A 3 10.70 -14.28 -10.24
N THR A 4 10.97 -14.17 -8.94
CA THR A 4 10.77 -12.93 -8.18
C THR A 4 11.57 -11.84 -8.91
N ALA A 5 10.95 -10.71 -9.24
CA ALA A 5 11.69 -9.56 -9.76
C ALA A 5 12.85 -9.25 -8.79
N PRO A 6 14.08 -9.07 -9.27
CA PRO A 6 15.22 -8.82 -8.40
C PRO A 6 14.94 -7.54 -7.60
N ARG A 7 14.93 -7.65 -6.27
CA ARG A 7 14.90 -6.47 -5.40
C ARG A 7 16.11 -5.60 -5.75
N GLU A 8 15.89 -4.33 -6.03
CA GLU A 8 17.00 -3.37 -6.11
C GLU A 8 17.78 -3.43 -4.80
N ARG A 9 19.08 -3.72 -4.92
CA ARG A 9 19.95 -3.86 -3.75
C ARG A 9 20.45 -2.47 -3.38
N GLY A 10 19.89 -1.90 -2.33
CA GLY A 10 20.44 -0.73 -1.65
C GLY A 10 21.53 -1.14 -0.67
N SER A 11 22.56 -0.31 -0.53
CA SER A 11 23.53 -0.41 0.56
C SER A 11 23.49 0.87 1.38
N ILE A 12 23.46 0.73 2.70
CA ILE A 12 23.59 1.85 3.63
C ILE A 12 24.89 1.69 4.42
N LEU A 13 25.59 2.80 4.64
CA LEU A 13 26.77 2.83 5.49
C LEU A 13 26.37 3.29 6.89
N LEU A 14 26.69 2.48 7.89
CA LEU A 14 26.43 2.75 9.30
C LEU A 14 27.72 2.55 10.11
N PRO A 15 27.94 3.32 11.19
CA PRO A 15 29.00 3.04 12.14
C PRO A 15 28.88 1.61 12.70
N LYS A 16 30.01 0.96 12.99
CA LYS A 16 30.05 -0.44 13.44
C LYS A 16 29.21 -0.67 14.70
N GLU A 17 29.22 0.28 15.61
CA GLU A 17 28.46 0.28 16.86
C GLU A 17 26.96 0.30 16.58
N ARG A 18 26.52 1.07 15.57
CA ARG A 18 25.12 1.14 15.15
C ARG A 18 24.66 -0.14 14.47
N ILE A 19 25.53 -0.81 13.73
CA ILE A 19 25.22 -2.14 13.16
C ILE A 19 24.99 -3.16 14.27
N GLY A 20 25.79 -3.13 15.34
CA GLY A 20 25.59 -3.97 16.52
C GLY A 20 24.22 -3.76 17.15
N GLN A 21 23.90 -2.50 17.47
CA GLN A 21 22.60 -2.11 18.04
C GLN A 21 21.42 -2.50 17.15
N LEU A 22 21.54 -2.32 15.83
CA LEU A 22 20.49 -2.69 14.87
C LEU A 22 20.19 -4.19 14.92
N LYS A 23 21.23 -5.02 15.01
CA LYS A 23 21.07 -6.48 15.10
C LYS A 23 20.44 -6.90 16.43
N GLU A 24 20.82 -6.27 17.53
CA GLU A 24 20.23 -6.53 18.85
C GLU A 24 18.74 -6.18 18.87
N LEU A 25 18.37 -5.00 18.34
CA LEU A 25 16.98 -4.57 18.22
C LEU A 25 16.16 -5.51 17.32
N ALA A 26 16.71 -5.89 16.15
CA ALA A 26 16.04 -6.82 15.26
C ALA A 26 15.81 -8.20 15.91
N ALA A 27 16.78 -8.67 16.70
CA ALA A 27 16.66 -9.93 17.44
C ALA A 27 15.57 -9.87 18.52
N LEU A 28 15.41 -8.75 19.22
CA LEU A 28 14.33 -8.54 20.19
C LEU A 28 12.94 -8.61 19.53
N GLU A 29 12.83 -8.10 18.30
CA GLU A 29 11.60 -8.13 17.50
C GLU A 29 11.43 -9.42 16.68
N GLY A 30 12.34 -10.39 16.81
CA GLY A 30 12.28 -11.67 16.09
C GLY A 30 12.38 -11.55 14.56
N CYS A 31 13.03 -10.51 14.05
CA CYS A 31 13.20 -10.28 12.61
C CYS A 31 14.67 -10.03 12.21
N THR A 32 14.95 -9.93 10.92
CA THR A 32 16.28 -9.59 10.41
C THR A 32 16.56 -8.09 10.53
N ALA A 33 17.84 -7.71 10.59
CA ALA A 33 18.24 -6.29 10.62
C ALA A 33 17.69 -5.48 9.43
N THR A 34 17.56 -6.12 8.26
CA THR A 34 16.96 -5.50 7.07
C THR A 34 15.47 -5.28 7.26
N GLU A 35 14.72 -6.28 7.71
CA GLU A 35 13.27 -6.16 7.96
C GLU A 35 12.99 -5.11 9.03
N TYR A 36 13.79 -5.06 10.09
CA TYR A 36 13.68 -4.04 11.13
C TYR A 36 13.97 -2.64 10.59
N LEU A 37 14.96 -2.48 9.70
CA LEU A 37 15.26 -1.19 9.08
C LEU A 37 14.15 -0.75 8.10
N GLU A 38 13.60 -1.68 7.32
CA GLU A 38 12.43 -1.45 6.48
C GLU A 38 11.24 -0.97 7.32
N GLU A 39 11.00 -1.59 8.48
CA GLU A 39 9.97 -1.18 9.44
C GLU A 39 10.19 0.24 9.99
N LEU A 40 11.42 0.55 10.41
CA LEU A 40 11.76 1.88 10.91
C LEU A 40 11.54 2.97 9.85
N ILE A 41 11.96 2.71 8.61
CA ILE A 41 11.72 3.63 7.48
C ILE A 41 10.22 3.79 7.29
N ARG A 42 9.47 2.68 7.25
CA ARG A 42 8.02 2.70 7.09
C ARG A 42 7.31 3.56 8.13
N VAL A 43 7.59 3.33 9.42
CA VAL A 43 6.99 4.10 10.52
C VAL A 43 7.32 5.59 10.41
N ARG A 44 8.58 5.91 10.06
CA ARG A 44 9.02 7.30 9.90
C ARG A 44 8.38 7.97 8.69
N SER A 45 8.30 7.30 7.55
CA SER A 45 7.64 7.79 6.34
C SER A 45 6.17 8.12 6.58
N ARG A 46 5.45 7.25 7.31
CA ARG A 46 4.06 7.51 7.73
C ARG A 46 3.92 8.79 8.55
N LYS A 47 4.75 8.96 9.57
CA LYS A 47 4.73 10.15 10.43
C LYS A 47 4.99 11.44 9.64
N GLN A 48 5.82 11.36 8.60
CA GLN A 48 6.20 12.52 7.79
C GLN A 48 5.33 12.69 6.53
N GLY A 49 4.35 11.82 6.29
CA GLY A 49 3.54 11.84 5.07
C GLY A 49 4.35 11.58 3.79
N ILE A 50 5.51 10.92 3.89
CA ILE A 50 6.34 10.57 2.73
C ILE A 50 5.69 9.40 2.02
N GLY A 51 5.24 9.61 0.79
CA GLY A 51 4.55 8.67 -0.10
C GLY A 51 5.15 7.26 -0.14
N LEU A 52 4.31 6.26 -0.42
CA LEU A 52 4.78 4.90 -0.67
C LEU A 52 5.42 4.83 -2.06
N PRO A 53 6.48 4.04 -2.28
CA PRO A 53 7.10 3.94 -3.60
C PRO A 53 6.07 3.50 -4.66
N GLY A 54 5.84 4.33 -5.67
CA GLY A 54 4.83 4.02 -6.68
C GLY A 54 3.38 4.29 -6.27
N PHE A 55 3.11 4.92 -5.12
CA PHE A 55 1.77 5.09 -4.54
C PHE A 55 1.64 6.28 -3.58
N THR A 56 0.58 7.06 -3.74
CA THR A 56 0.29 8.24 -2.93
C THR A 56 -1.12 8.10 -2.35
N ILE A 57 -1.24 8.32 -1.05
CA ILE A 57 -2.52 8.52 -0.37
C ILE A 57 -2.51 9.92 0.22
N GLY A 58 -3.45 10.76 -0.20
CA GLY A 58 -3.67 12.11 0.28
C GLY A 58 -5.09 12.31 0.80
N HIS A 59 -5.38 13.50 1.30
CA HIS A 59 -6.74 13.95 1.60
C HIS A 59 -7.12 15.03 0.59
N VAL A 60 -8.39 15.07 0.21
CA VAL A 60 -8.97 16.14 -0.62
C VAL A 60 -9.84 17.04 0.28
N GLU A 61 -9.87 18.34 0.00
CA GLU A 61 -10.87 19.23 0.60
C GLU A 61 -12.28 18.69 0.27
N GLY A 62 -13.08 18.41 1.31
CA GLY A 62 -14.39 17.76 1.16
C GLY A 62 -14.53 16.42 1.87
N GLY A 63 -13.46 15.90 2.49
CA GLY A 63 -13.54 14.71 3.34
C GLY A 63 -13.48 13.38 2.58
N ASN A 64 -12.77 13.35 1.44
CA ASN A 64 -12.45 12.13 0.71
C ASN A 64 -10.94 11.85 0.78
N LEU A 65 -10.57 10.58 0.61
CA LEU A 65 -9.19 10.16 0.40
C LEU A 65 -8.85 10.22 -1.08
N LEU A 66 -7.65 10.69 -1.39
CA LEU A 66 -7.10 10.65 -2.73
C LEU A 66 -6.14 9.49 -2.84
N ILE A 67 -6.32 8.64 -3.84
CA ILE A 67 -5.35 7.59 -4.18
C ILE A 67 -4.78 7.83 -5.57
N ALA A 68 -3.45 7.80 -5.68
CA ALA A 68 -2.73 7.86 -6.94
C ALA A 68 -1.56 6.86 -6.97
N PHE A 69 -1.19 6.39 -8.15
CA PHE A 69 0.04 5.62 -8.36
C PHE A 69 1.08 6.51 -9.03
N GLU A 70 2.33 6.53 -8.54
CA GLU A 70 3.43 7.25 -9.21
C GLU A 70 3.84 6.51 -10.48
N GLN A 71 3.02 6.66 -11.51
CA GLN A 71 3.43 6.59 -12.89
C GLN A 71 2.67 7.71 -13.61
N PRO A 72 3.35 8.56 -14.41
CA PRO A 72 2.77 9.78 -15.00
C PRO A 72 1.62 9.54 -15.99
N SER A 73 1.18 8.30 -16.17
CA SER A 73 0.16 7.89 -17.13
C SER A 73 -0.80 6.81 -16.61
N PHE A 74 -0.72 6.43 -15.32
CA PHE A 74 -1.20 5.11 -14.90
C PHE A 74 -2.30 5.04 -13.84
N PHE A 75 -2.87 6.14 -13.37
CA PHE A 75 -4.16 6.13 -12.66
C PHE A 75 -4.71 7.56 -12.67
N PRO A 76 -5.99 7.81 -13.01
CA PRO A 76 -6.60 9.06 -12.60
C PRO A 76 -6.66 9.06 -11.07
N LEU A 77 -6.38 10.21 -10.48
CA LEU A 77 -6.65 10.53 -9.09
C LEU A 77 -8.01 9.96 -8.71
N THR A 78 -8.03 8.87 -7.93
CA THR A 78 -9.29 8.22 -7.54
C THR A 78 -9.62 8.72 -6.16
N GLU A 79 -10.70 9.48 -6.07
CA GLU A 79 -11.30 9.84 -4.80
C GLU A 79 -12.03 8.63 -4.24
N LEU A 80 -11.76 8.34 -2.98
CA LEU A 80 -12.48 7.35 -2.20
C LEU A 80 -13.18 8.01 -1.03
N THR A 81 -14.38 7.56 -0.75
CA THR A 81 -15.02 7.82 0.53
C THR A 81 -14.29 7.06 1.64
N VAL A 82 -14.53 7.47 2.89
CA VAL A 82 -14.02 6.77 4.08
C VAL A 82 -14.42 5.29 4.09
N GLU A 83 -15.66 5.00 3.69
CA GLU A 83 -16.20 3.64 3.65
C GLU A 83 -15.51 2.77 2.60
N GLU A 84 -15.26 3.34 1.41
CA GLU A 84 -14.53 2.67 0.33
C GLU A 84 -13.08 2.39 0.72
N ALA A 85 -12.39 3.37 1.31
CA ALA A 85 -11.02 3.21 1.82
C ALA A 85 -10.94 2.08 2.85
N ARG A 86 -11.87 2.05 3.81
CA ARG A 86 -11.96 0.98 4.83
C ARG A 86 -12.34 -0.37 4.23
N ARG A 87 -13.18 -0.40 3.20
CA ARG A 87 -13.52 -1.63 2.47
C ARG A 87 -12.29 -2.22 1.77
N ILE A 88 -11.54 -1.39 1.05
CA ILE A 88 -10.29 -1.82 0.41
C ILE A 88 -9.30 -2.35 1.44
N ALA A 89 -9.10 -1.62 2.54
CA ALA A 89 -8.20 -2.03 3.62
C ALA A 89 -8.60 -3.40 4.21
N ARG A 90 -9.91 -3.62 4.42
CA ARG A 90 -10.47 -4.89 4.89
C ARG A 90 -10.21 -6.04 3.91
N ASP A 91 -10.41 -5.81 2.62
CA ASP A 91 -10.23 -6.82 1.57
C ASP A 91 -8.75 -7.20 1.44
N ILE A 92 -7.83 -6.23 1.44
CA ILE A 92 -6.39 -6.49 1.45
C ILE A 92 -6.00 -7.29 2.70
N ARG A 93 -6.50 -6.89 3.89
CA ARG A 93 -6.22 -7.58 5.16
C ARG A 93 -6.71 -9.03 5.14
N ALA A 94 -7.88 -9.30 4.56
CA ALA A 94 -8.38 -10.66 4.39
C ALA A 94 -7.46 -11.48 3.47
N LEU A 95 -6.99 -10.92 2.36
CA LEU A 95 -6.07 -11.60 1.43
C LEU A 95 -4.70 -11.87 2.06
N LEU A 96 -4.18 -10.95 2.87
CA LEU A 96 -2.93 -11.13 3.63
C LEU A 96 -2.99 -12.30 4.61
N LYS A 97 -4.17 -12.57 5.19
CA LYS A 97 -4.40 -13.70 6.11
C LYS A 97 -4.60 -15.05 5.41
N GLY A 98 -4.46 -15.10 4.08
CA GLY A 98 -4.77 -16.30 3.30
C GLY A 98 -6.26 -16.51 3.05
N GLY A 99 -7.05 -15.44 3.13
CA GLY A 99 -8.49 -15.44 2.83
C GLY A 99 -8.85 -15.88 1.41
N PRO A 100 -10.15 -15.95 1.10
CA PRO A 100 -10.66 -16.54 -0.14
C PRO A 100 -10.05 -15.88 -1.38
N ARG A 101 -9.73 -16.69 -2.41
CA ARG A 101 -9.20 -16.24 -3.71
C ARG A 101 -10.20 -15.44 -4.56
N VAL A 102 -11.39 -15.19 -4.02
CA VAL A 102 -12.44 -14.42 -4.68
C VAL A 102 -11.88 -13.02 -4.94
N ARG A 103 -12.18 -12.46 -6.11
CA ARG A 103 -11.83 -11.10 -6.48
C ARG A 103 -12.99 -10.20 -6.07
N PRO A 104 -13.02 -9.60 -4.86
CA PRO A 104 -13.98 -8.55 -4.57
C PRO A 104 -13.81 -7.46 -5.62
N THR A 105 -14.92 -7.14 -6.26
CA THR A 105 -15.07 -6.04 -7.20
C THR A 105 -16.13 -5.11 -6.66
N PHE A 106 -15.88 -3.81 -6.71
CA PHE A 106 -16.90 -2.80 -6.43
C PHE A 106 -16.68 -1.58 -7.31
N GLU A 107 -17.76 -0.85 -7.55
CA GLU A 107 -17.72 0.44 -8.21
C GLU A 107 -17.69 1.52 -7.13
N THR A 108 -16.82 2.50 -7.31
CA THR A 108 -16.74 3.68 -6.44
C THR A 108 -17.83 4.69 -6.79
N ASP A 109 -18.10 5.64 -5.90
CA ASP A 109 -19.04 6.75 -6.16
C ASP A 109 -18.62 7.62 -7.36
N THR A 110 -17.34 7.59 -7.73
CA THR A 110 -16.79 8.26 -8.91
C THR A 110 -16.86 7.40 -10.19
N GLY A 111 -17.53 6.25 -10.16
CA GLY A 111 -17.74 5.35 -11.30
C GLY A 111 -16.54 4.45 -11.62
N HIS A 112 -15.53 4.39 -10.75
CA HIS A 112 -14.34 3.56 -10.95
C HIS A 112 -14.56 2.15 -10.40
N LEU A 113 -14.29 1.14 -11.23
CA LEU A 113 -14.27 -0.26 -10.79
C LEU A 113 -12.94 -0.61 -10.12
N ILE A 114 -13.00 -1.04 -8.87
CA ILE A 114 -11.87 -1.50 -8.06
C ILE A 114 -11.98 -3.00 -7.85
N GLU A 115 -10.91 -3.72 -8.21
CA GLU A 115 -10.73 -5.14 -7.92
C GLU A 115 -9.56 -5.30 -6.95
N VAL A 116 -9.74 -6.07 -5.87
CA VAL A 116 -8.66 -6.42 -4.94
C VAL A 116 -8.50 -7.93 -4.94
N TYR A 117 -7.32 -8.45 -5.27
CA TYR A 117 -7.12 -9.91 -5.27
C TYR A 117 -5.66 -10.31 -5.07
N ARG A 118 -5.47 -11.53 -4.58
CA ARG A 118 -4.13 -12.13 -4.48
C ARG A 118 -3.70 -12.67 -5.83
N GLN A 119 -2.51 -12.28 -6.29
CA GLN A 119 -1.87 -12.88 -7.46
C GLN A 119 -0.49 -13.38 -7.06
N ALA A 120 -0.30 -14.70 -7.13
CA ALA A 120 0.94 -15.37 -6.72
C ALA A 120 1.37 -14.94 -5.30
N LYS A 121 2.54 -14.28 -5.17
CA LYS A 121 3.12 -13.82 -3.90
C LYS A 121 2.77 -12.36 -3.54
N GLY A 122 1.82 -11.75 -4.23
CA GLY A 122 1.47 -10.34 -4.04
C GLY A 122 -0.02 -10.09 -3.98
N ILE A 123 -0.37 -8.86 -3.63
CA ILE A 123 -1.74 -8.35 -3.64
C ILE A 123 -1.84 -7.35 -4.78
N VAL A 124 -2.82 -7.55 -5.65
CA VAL A 124 -3.14 -6.61 -6.71
C VAL A 124 -4.20 -5.67 -6.17
N LEU A 125 -3.90 -4.37 -6.21
CA LEU A 125 -4.89 -3.32 -6.07
C LEU A 125 -5.19 -2.81 -7.48
N CYS A 126 -6.46 -2.86 -7.83
CA CYS A 126 -7.06 -2.30 -9.03
C CYS A 126 -6.83 -3.10 -10.33
N ARG A 127 -7.97 -3.33 -10.97
CA ARG A 127 -8.14 -3.26 -12.42
C ARG A 127 -9.06 -2.06 -12.66
N TYR A 128 -8.50 -0.85 -12.73
CA TYR A 128 -9.28 0.31 -13.14
C TYR A 128 -9.63 0.12 -14.62
N THR A 129 -10.92 0.19 -14.97
CA THR A 129 -11.38 0.24 -16.35
C THR A 129 -11.94 1.62 -16.60
N ASP A 130 -11.24 2.44 -17.38
CA ASP A 130 -11.85 3.65 -17.97
C ASP A 130 -12.93 3.17 -18.94
N GLN A 131 -14.21 3.25 -18.56
CA GLN A 131 -15.29 2.78 -19.44
C GLN A 131 -15.35 3.58 -20.76
N ALA A 132 -14.89 4.83 -20.77
CA ALA A 132 -14.85 5.66 -21.97
C ALA A 132 -13.68 5.32 -22.91
N LYS A 133 -12.57 4.75 -22.39
CA LYS A 133 -11.37 4.41 -23.19
C LYS A 133 -11.03 2.92 -23.27
N GLY A 134 -11.77 2.05 -22.57
CA GLY A 134 -11.57 0.60 -22.54
C GLY A 134 -10.21 0.15 -21.97
N LYS A 135 -9.45 1.05 -21.33
CA LYS A 135 -8.10 0.75 -20.83
C LYS A 135 -8.16 0.18 -19.42
N GLN A 136 -7.43 -0.92 -19.22
CA GLN A 136 -7.29 -1.58 -17.92
C GLN A 136 -5.92 -1.32 -17.31
N TYR A 137 -5.92 -0.84 -16.07
CA TYR A 137 -4.70 -0.49 -15.34
C TYR A 137 -4.58 -1.36 -14.10
N LYS A 138 -3.39 -1.92 -13.89
CA LYS A 138 -3.12 -2.90 -12.84
C LYS A 138 -1.81 -2.60 -12.12
N LYS A 139 -1.87 -2.60 -10.78
CA LYS A 139 -0.67 -2.52 -9.93
C LYS A 139 -0.67 -3.65 -8.90
N SER A 140 0.46 -4.34 -8.79
CA SER A 140 0.69 -5.40 -7.81
C SER A 140 1.70 -4.95 -6.76
N PHE A 141 1.43 -5.28 -5.50
CA PHE A 141 2.29 -5.01 -4.35
C PHE A 141 2.82 -6.33 -3.79
N THR A 142 3.99 -6.23 -3.15
CA THR A 142 4.44 -7.27 -2.23
C THR A 142 3.53 -7.29 -0.99
N GLU A 143 3.54 -8.38 -0.23
CA GLU A 143 2.75 -8.45 1.02
C GLU A 143 3.11 -7.35 2.02
N SER A 144 4.39 -6.95 2.08
CA SER A 144 4.83 -5.84 2.93
C SER A 144 4.19 -4.52 2.49
N VAL A 145 4.30 -4.17 1.21
CA VAL A 145 3.71 -2.93 0.70
C VAL A 145 2.18 -2.97 0.82
N ALA A 146 1.55 -4.14 0.66
CA ALA A 146 0.12 -4.26 0.85
C ALA A 146 -0.33 -4.00 2.31
N ARG A 147 0.48 -4.42 3.31
CA ARG A 147 0.24 -4.00 4.71
C ARG A 147 0.35 -2.49 4.86
N ASP A 148 1.30 -1.88 4.16
CA ASP A 148 1.51 -0.43 4.23
C ASP A 148 0.32 0.31 3.64
N VAL A 149 -0.20 -0.16 2.50
CA VAL A 149 -1.41 0.38 1.88
C VAL A 149 -2.61 0.29 2.84
N VAL A 150 -2.81 -0.84 3.53
CA VAL A 150 -3.89 -0.99 4.52
C VAL A 150 -3.79 0.09 5.60
N ASP A 151 -2.62 0.20 6.22
CA ASP A 151 -2.43 1.10 7.34
C ASP A 151 -2.54 2.57 6.91
N TRP A 152 -2.14 2.90 5.68
CA TRP A 152 -2.27 4.23 5.13
C TRP A 152 -3.72 4.59 4.77
N LEU A 153 -4.49 3.64 4.24
CA LEU A 153 -5.92 3.81 3.97
C LEU A 153 -6.70 4.08 5.26
N GLU A 154 -6.43 3.30 6.30
CA GLU A 154 -7.07 3.47 7.61
C GLU A 154 -6.66 4.80 8.25
N ALA A 155 -5.37 5.14 8.26
CA ALA A 155 -4.90 6.41 8.80
C ALA A 155 -5.45 7.62 8.02
N GLY A 156 -5.64 7.49 6.70
CA GLY A 156 -6.28 8.53 5.89
C GLY A 156 -7.77 8.69 6.23
N ALA A 157 -8.49 7.57 6.37
CA ALA A 157 -9.89 7.52 6.78
C ALA A 157 -10.10 8.17 8.14
N ASP A 158 -9.27 7.82 9.13
CA ASP A 158 -9.39 8.35 10.49
C ASP A 158 -9.09 9.87 10.53
N ARG A 159 -8.14 10.36 9.72
CA ARG A 159 -7.88 11.80 9.60
C ARG A 159 -9.07 12.53 9.02
N VAL A 160 -9.65 12.01 7.94
CA VAL A 160 -10.82 12.59 7.29
C VAL A 160 -11.99 12.70 8.27
N GLU A 161 -12.31 11.61 8.99
CA GLU A 161 -13.37 11.63 10.01
C GLU A 161 -13.09 12.63 11.14
N ALA A 162 -11.83 12.77 11.56
CA ALA A 162 -11.46 13.74 12.60
C ALA A 162 -11.54 15.22 12.14
N THR A 163 -11.71 15.47 10.84
CA THR A 163 -11.82 16.84 10.28
C THR A 163 -13.26 17.23 9.93
N GLN A 164 -14.22 16.32 10.10
CA GLN A 164 -15.67 16.53 9.92
C GLN A 164 -16.35 16.88 11.24
#